data_AF-A0A418MN85-F1
#
_entry.id   AF-A0A418MN85-F1
#
_cell.length_a   1.000
_cell.length_b   1.000
_cell.length_c   1.000
_cell.angle_alpha   90.00
_cell.angle_beta   90.00
_cell.angle_gamma   90.00
#
_symmetry.space_group_name_H-M   'P 1'
#
loop_
_entity.id
_entity.type
_entity.pdbx_description
1 polymer ?
#
loop_
_entity_poly.entity_id
_entity_poly.type
_entity_poly.pdbx_seq_one_letter_code
_entity_poly.pdbx_strand_id
1 'polypeptide(L)'
;MLAERVGERLLLRTARDEPLALRAYLQRLPADPQRQVVLVTAAAGLAGGFPDALAIVCAGSPKPVRLVMLGVFPSTATNVDALRYLVQLLGVPVTAPVTPVVPGVEPGPYWLTSRPGQPEQYESRWPWPTSPDPASPPAPAGIALPDSVEPAQRTVKLPLLAAREVSAERTVLLARPGAPPAPPVPAVPPAPPVPAVPPVSPGVAVPPAPPAPVVPSVPPVPVSATLRALLRPRNWPHAGAWIERPAVPVPPAMPDPPGQDAPHQQLSAPPAPASAVPVTAEMSPDVAEPEALHQPVGPLPPATDPAGAGAAARRTPVWIDNRSWREEDRAVLRTTLNGRYDAHVRVVTKTLAEEPGLRAAGASPDLVAGLVALRAYCADDRNEVNRFLRTGAGEERAAVVARGVAYGLRYLPTVLGPVFRPGRIGVETLAAYRPGRVLAEPGLLDVRIPPTTVADATVQFVIWSVSARRLGRLDVDGTSAALFPPASRFAVLAVDHSNDPADVPRVLLCDIAGAAEGRPAANSERMLNRMRAASQETREQALAEAYVSGAPGLDETGHPYRERESDEP
;
A
#
# COMPACT_ATOMS: atom_id res chain seq x y z
N MET A 1 -25.20 -0.56 13.99
CA MET A 1 -24.14 -1.18 14.80
C MET A 1 -24.81 -1.85 15.99
N LEU A 2 -24.31 -2.98 16.46
CA LEU A 2 -24.84 -3.70 17.61
C LEU A 2 -23.77 -3.72 18.70
N ALA A 3 -24.16 -3.33 19.91
CA ALA A 3 -23.35 -3.41 21.10
C ALA A 3 -23.91 -4.47 22.02
N GLU A 4 -23.06 -5.39 22.47
CA GLU A 4 -23.47 -6.52 23.28
C GLU A 4 -22.53 -6.68 24.47
N ARG A 5 -23.08 -6.87 25.66
CA ARG A 5 -22.31 -7.11 26.87
C ARG A 5 -22.07 -8.61 27.05
N VAL A 6 -20.82 -9.01 27.20
CA VAL A 6 -20.39 -10.40 27.38
C VAL A 6 -19.58 -10.49 28.68
N GLY A 7 -20.28 -10.70 29.79
CA GLY A 7 -19.70 -10.54 31.13
C GLY A 7 -19.31 -9.08 31.38
N GLU A 8 -18.08 -8.85 31.83
CA GLU A 8 -17.52 -7.50 32.04
C GLU A 8 -16.99 -6.83 30.75
N ARG A 9 -17.08 -7.52 29.61
CA ARG A 9 -16.54 -7.06 28.33
C ARG A 9 -17.65 -6.61 27.39
N LEU A 10 -17.28 -5.80 26.39
CA LEU A 10 -18.19 -5.33 25.35
C LEU A 10 -17.79 -5.88 23.98
N LEU A 11 -18.78 -6.21 23.18
CA LEU A 11 -18.65 -6.60 21.79
C LEU A 11 -19.37 -5.58 20.91
N LEU A 12 -18.61 -4.90 20.05
CA LEU A 12 -19.12 -4.01 19.00
C LEU A 12 -19.02 -4.71 17.64
N ARG A 13 -20.18 -4.97 17.04
CA ARG A 13 -20.29 -5.69 15.76
C ARG A 13 -21.35 -5.11 14.84
N THR A 14 -21.37 -5.57 13.61
CA THR A 14 -22.48 -5.36 12.68
C THR A 14 -23.46 -6.53 12.74
N ALA A 15 -24.63 -6.36 12.13
CA ALA A 15 -25.62 -7.44 12.04
C ALA A 15 -25.15 -8.62 11.17
N ARG A 16 -24.10 -8.45 10.37
CA ARG A 16 -23.54 -9.49 9.49
C ARG A 16 -22.52 -10.39 10.18
N ASP A 17 -22.01 -9.98 11.34
CA ASP A 17 -20.98 -10.72 12.04
C ASP A 17 -21.59 -11.85 12.86
N GLU A 18 -20.94 -13.02 12.84
CA GLU A 18 -21.37 -14.21 13.58
C GLU A 18 -21.10 -14.05 15.09
N PRO A 19 -22.14 -13.92 15.94
CA PRO A 19 -21.97 -13.55 17.34
C PRO A 19 -21.32 -14.64 18.20
N LEU A 20 -21.54 -15.92 17.90
CA LEU A 20 -21.07 -17.03 18.73
C LEU A 20 -19.54 -17.14 18.72
N ALA A 21 -18.92 -17.10 17.53
CA ALA A 21 -17.46 -17.13 17.39
C ALA A 21 -16.80 -15.93 18.08
N LEU A 22 -17.41 -14.74 17.96
CA LEU A 22 -16.90 -13.50 18.57
C LEU A 22 -17.03 -13.50 20.09
N ARG A 23 -18.12 -14.04 20.65
CA ARG A 23 -18.26 -14.23 22.10
C ARG A 23 -17.20 -15.18 22.64
N ALA A 24 -17.01 -16.33 21.98
CA ALA A 24 -16.00 -17.30 22.37
C ALA A 24 -14.58 -16.73 22.28
N TYR A 25 -14.31 -15.88 21.29
CA TYR A 25 -13.04 -15.16 21.20
C TYR A 25 -12.91 -14.12 22.31
N LEU A 26 -13.94 -13.29 22.54
CA LEU A 26 -13.96 -12.28 23.59
C LEU A 26 -13.76 -12.87 24.98
N GLN A 27 -14.30 -14.06 25.26
CA GLN A 27 -14.14 -14.78 26.53
C GLN A 27 -12.70 -15.28 26.74
N ARG A 28 -12.01 -15.68 25.67
CA ARG A 28 -10.62 -16.14 25.71
C ARG A 28 -9.60 -15.04 25.89
N LEU A 29 -9.97 -13.77 25.66
CA LEU A 29 -9.06 -12.66 25.91
C LEU A 29 -8.67 -12.62 27.40
N PRO A 30 -7.44 -12.17 27.73
CA PRO A 30 -7.04 -11.97 29.11
C PRO A 30 -7.97 -11.01 29.87
N ALA A 31 -8.15 -11.24 31.17
CA ALA A 31 -8.88 -10.30 32.01
C ALA A 31 -8.02 -9.06 32.25
N ASP A 32 -8.65 -7.90 32.16
CA ASP A 32 -8.06 -6.63 32.60
C ASP A 32 -9.06 -5.95 33.51
N PRO A 33 -8.90 -6.08 34.84
CA PRO A 33 -9.83 -5.48 35.79
C PRO A 33 -9.76 -3.95 35.80
N GLN A 34 -8.63 -3.38 35.35
CA GLN A 34 -8.37 -1.94 35.36
C GLN A 34 -8.97 -1.23 34.16
N ARG A 35 -9.22 -1.93 33.04
CA ARG A 35 -9.73 -1.33 31.80
C ARG A 35 -11.00 -2.03 31.31
N GLN A 36 -11.85 -1.29 30.62
CA GLN A 36 -13.00 -1.84 29.92
C GLN A 36 -12.55 -2.40 28.57
N VAL A 37 -12.57 -3.72 28.42
CA VAL A 37 -12.20 -4.39 27.16
C VAL A 37 -13.36 -4.36 26.19
N VAL A 38 -13.14 -3.79 25.01
CA VAL A 38 -14.11 -3.69 23.92
C VAL A 38 -13.55 -4.37 22.68
N LEU A 39 -14.18 -5.46 22.25
CA LEU A 39 -13.86 -6.14 21.01
C LEU A 39 -14.65 -5.51 19.86
N VAL A 40 -13.94 -5.04 18.84
CA VAL A 40 -14.51 -4.36 17.67
C VAL A 40 -14.23 -5.20 16.44
N THR A 41 -15.27 -5.62 15.74
CA THR A 41 -15.14 -6.33 14.46
C THR A 41 -14.63 -5.39 13.35
N ALA A 42 -13.99 -5.94 12.30
CA ALA A 42 -13.51 -5.15 11.17
C ALA A 42 -14.62 -4.30 10.56
N ALA A 43 -15.79 -4.93 10.34
CA ALA A 43 -16.95 -4.26 9.75
C ALA A 43 -17.51 -3.16 10.67
N ALA A 44 -17.44 -3.33 11.99
CA ALA A 44 -17.84 -2.30 12.94
C ALA A 44 -16.84 -1.15 12.96
N GLY A 45 -15.53 -1.43 12.98
CA GLY A 45 -14.49 -0.41 13.01
C GLY A 45 -14.44 0.46 11.74
N LEU A 46 -14.84 -0.09 10.60
CA LEU A 46 -14.94 0.64 9.32
C LEU A 46 -16.26 1.41 9.16
N ALA A 47 -17.24 1.22 10.05
CA ALA A 47 -18.51 1.93 9.94
C ALA A 47 -18.36 3.37 10.44
N GLY A 48 -18.81 4.35 9.66
CA GLY A 48 -18.65 5.78 9.99
C GLY A 48 -19.21 6.20 11.35
N GLY A 49 -20.18 5.46 11.92
CA GLY A 49 -20.73 5.70 13.25
C GLY A 49 -20.04 4.96 14.40
N PHE A 50 -18.86 4.36 14.16
CA PHE A 50 -18.12 3.63 15.19
C PHE A 50 -17.75 4.48 16.42
N PRO A 51 -17.18 5.69 16.28
CA PRO A 51 -16.82 6.51 17.42
C PRO A 51 -18.01 6.83 18.32
N ASP A 52 -19.14 7.25 17.72
CA ASP A 52 -20.36 7.59 18.46
C ASP A 52 -20.95 6.37 19.17
N ALA A 53 -20.97 5.22 18.50
CA ALA A 53 -21.46 3.99 19.11
C ALA A 53 -20.58 3.56 20.30
N LEU A 54 -19.25 3.68 20.18
CA LEU A 54 -18.33 3.42 21.28
C LEU A 54 -18.57 4.41 22.43
N ALA A 55 -18.75 5.69 22.12
CA ALA A 55 -19.02 6.73 23.12
C ALA A 55 -20.31 6.47 23.89
N ILE A 56 -21.39 6.11 23.20
CA ILE A 56 -22.68 5.78 23.83
C ILE A 56 -22.53 4.58 24.77
N VAL A 57 -21.81 3.55 24.34
CA VAL A 57 -21.71 2.29 25.10
C VAL A 57 -20.74 2.40 26.28
N CYS A 58 -19.72 3.25 26.16
CA CYS A 58 -18.77 3.54 27.22
C CYS A 58 -19.16 4.76 28.07
N ALA A 59 -20.27 5.44 27.76
CA ALA A 59 -20.72 6.62 28.49
C ALA A 59 -20.89 6.32 29.98
N GLY A 60 -20.28 7.16 30.82
CA GLY A 60 -20.35 7.03 32.28
C GLY A 60 -19.41 5.99 32.89
N SER A 61 -18.63 5.25 32.09
CA SER A 61 -17.57 4.38 32.61
C SER A 61 -16.33 5.22 32.94
N PRO A 62 -15.86 5.26 34.19
CA PRO A 62 -14.60 5.92 34.54
C PRO A 62 -13.37 5.09 34.16
N LYS A 63 -13.57 3.83 33.70
CA LYS A 63 -12.47 2.93 33.38
C LYS A 63 -11.85 3.32 32.03
N PRO A 64 -10.51 3.33 31.91
CA PRO A 64 -9.84 3.36 30.62
C PRO A 64 -10.39 2.29 29.67
N VAL A 65 -10.44 2.58 28.39
CA VAL A 65 -10.95 1.65 27.38
C VAL A 65 -9.78 0.95 26.69
N ARG A 66 -9.86 -0.38 26.55
CA ARG A 66 -8.98 -1.12 25.65
C ARG A 66 -9.76 -1.68 24.47
N LEU A 67 -9.39 -1.24 23.28
CA LEU A 67 -9.93 -1.71 22.02
C LEU A 67 -9.16 -2.93 21.55
N VAL A 68 -9.86 -4.02 21.29
CA VAL A 68 -9.33 -5.18 20.58
C VAL A 68 -9.99 -5.17 19.22
N MET A 69 -9.25 -4.81 18.18
CA MET A 69 -9.80 -4.63 16.84
C MET A 69 -9.48 -5.83 15.99
N LEU A 70 -10.51 -6.50 15.48
CA LEU A 70 -10.37 -7.60 14.53
C LEU A 70 -10.26 -7.02 13.13
N GLY A 71 -9.13 -7.21 12.46
CA GLY A 71 -8.91 -6.73 11.07
C GLY A 71 -8.28 -5.34 10.95
N VAL A 72 -7.83 -5.02 9.73
CA VAL A 72 -6.90 -3.93 9.44
C VAL A 72 -7.59 -2.56 9.42
N PHE A 73 -7.04 -1.58 10.16
CA PHE A 73 -7.39 -0.18 9.96
C PHE A 73 -6.73 0.36 8.68
N PRO A 74 -7.42 1.18 7.88
CA PRO A 74 -6.78 1.84 6.76
C PRO A 74 -5.71 2.82 7.27
N SER A 75 -4.45 2.39 7.26
CA SER A 75 -3.24 3.15 7.64
C SER A 75 -2.95 3.36 9.14
N THR A 76 -1.66 3.42 9.48
CA THR A 76 -1.14 3.66 10.83
C THR A 76 -1.30 5.10 11.32
N ALA A 77 -1.28 6.09 10.42
CA ALA A 77 -1.55 7.49 10.77
C ALA A 77 -3.00 7.65 11.28
N THR A 78 -3.93 6.94 10.64
CA THR A 78 -5.34 6.89 11.01
C THR A 78 -5.55 6.28 12.40
N ASN A 79 -4.66 5.39 12.88
CA ASN A 79 -4.78 4.83 14.23
C ASN A 79 -4.49 5.87 15.32
N VAL A 80 -3.48 6.72 15.16
CA VAL A 80 -3.10 7.72 16.16
C VAL A 80 -4.17 8.80 16.27
N ASP A 81 -4.61 9.34 15.13
CA ASP A 81 -5.64 10.38 15.09
C ASP A 81 -7.00 9.84 15.54
N ALA A 82 -7.35 8.61 15.16
CA ALA A 82 -8.57 7.95 15.67
C ALA A 82 -8.49 7.73 17.18
N LEU A 83 -7.36 7.29 17.72
CA LEU A 83 -7.17 7.14 19.16
C LEU A 83 -7.32 8.47 19.90
N ARG A 84 -6.71 9.56 19.41
CA ARG A 84 -6.91 10.90 19.98
C ARG A 84 -8.37 11.32 19.97
N TYR A 85 -9.04 11.12 18.83
CA TYR A 85 -10.45 11.47 18.69
C TYR A 85 -11.32 10.68 19.67
N LEU A 86 -11.09 9.37 19.81
CA LEU A 86 -11.80 8.53 20.77
C LEU A 86 -11.53 8.94 22.23
N VAL A 87 -10.29 9.30 22.57
CA VAL A 87 -9.94 9.80 23.90
C VAL A 87 -10.66 11.11 24.21
N GLN A 88 -10.71 12.03 23.25
CA GLN A 88 -11.47 13.29 23.41
C GLN A 88 -12.96 13.03 23.59
N LEU A 89 -13.50 12.10 22.80
CA LEU A 89 -14.91 11.75 22.83
C LEU A 89 -15.32 11.02 24.11
N LEU A 90 -14.46 10.14 24.62
CA LEU A 90 -14.73 9.31 25.79
C LEU A 90 -14.32 9.96 27.12
N GLY A 91 -13.38 10.91 27.09
CA GLY A 91 -12.83 11.54 28.29
C GLY A 91 -11.96 10.62 29.16
N VAL A 92 -11.69 9.39 28.71
CA VAL A 92 -10.84 8.40 29.39
C VAL A 92 -9.71 7.93 28.47
N PRO A 93 -8.60 7.40 29.02
CA PRO A 93 -7.54 6.84 28.19
C PRO A 93 -8.05 5.70 27.32
N VAL A 94 -7.58 5.65 26.08
CA VAL A 94 -7.89 4.58 25.12
C VAL A 94 -6.61 3.93 24.68
N THR A 95 -6.59 2.60 24.74
CA THR A 95 -5.47 1.77 24.27
C THR A 95 -5.95 0.88 23.13
N ALA A 96 -5.25 0.89 22.00
CA ALA A 96 -5.54 0.01 20.88
C ALA A 96 -4.23 -0.62 20.36
N PRO A 97 -4.30 -1.81 19.74
CA PRO A 97 -3.10 -2.46 19.23
C PRO A 97 -2.62 -1.70 17.98
N VAL A 98 -1.30 -1.57 17.84
CA VAL A 98 -0.69 -0.90 16.67
C VAL A 98 -0.93 -1.74 15.41
N THR A 99 -0.94 -3.06 15.57
CA THR A 99 -1.29 -4.03 14.54
C THR A 99 -2.68 -4.64 14.81
N PRO A 100 -3.45 -4.92 13.76
CA PRO A 100 -4.77 -5.53 13.94
C PRO A 100 -4.65 -6.92 14.57
N VAL A 101 -5.62 -7.26 15.43
CA VAL A 101 -5.67 -8.59 16.04
C VAL A 101 -6.34 -9.54 15.06
N VAL A 102 -5.63 -10.60 14.68
CA VAL A 102 -6.18 -11.67 13.85
C VAL A 102 -6.57 -12.82 14.77
N PRO A 103 -7.82 -13.32 14.76
CA PRO A 103 -8.20 -14.46 15.57
C PRO A 103 -7.27 -15.66 15.32
N GLY A 104 -6.69 -16.22 16.37
CA GLY A 104 -5.71 -17.32 16.28
C GLY A 104 -4.25 -16.88 16.17
N VAL A 105 -3.98 -15.59 15.94
CA VAL A 105 -2.62 -15.02 15.95
C VAL A 105 -2.45 -14.21 17.23
N GLU A 106 -1.31 -14.40 17.90
CA GLU A 106 -0.93 -13.58 19.04
C GLU A 106 -0.77 -12.13 18.55
N PRO A 107 -1.52 -11.14 19.08
CA PRO A 107 -1.37 -9.78 18.63
C PRO A 107 0.04 -9.29 18.94
N GLY A 108 0.58 -8.48 18.03
CA GLY A 108 1.92 -7.92 18.17
C GLY A 108 2.11 -7.22 19.52
N PRO A 109 3.35 -7.13 20.02
CA PRO A 109 3.62 -6.67 21.38
C PRO A 109 3.27 -5.20 21.60
N TYR A 110 3.09 -4.41 20.53
CA TYR A 110 2.95 -2.97 20.62
C TYR A 110 1.50 -2.52 20.68
N TRP A 111 1.17 -1.85 21.77
CA TRP A 111 -0.10 -1.16 21.99
C TRP A 111 0.15 0.34 22.03
N LEU A 112 -0.74 1.12 21.45
CA LEU A 112 -0.69 2.57 21.51
C LEU A 112 -1.76 3.05 22.48
N THR A 113 -1.34 3.76 23.52
CA THR A 113 -2.22 4.40 24.49
C THR A 113 -2.23 5.90 24.25
N SER A 114 -3.42 6.45 24.06
CA SER A 114 -3.64 7.90 24.06
C SER A 114 -4.37 8.30 25.35
N ARG A 115 -4.01 9.45 25.92
CA ARG A 115 -4.60 10.02 27.14
C ARG A 115 -5.04 11.46 26.87
N PRO A 116 -6.08 11.96 27.54
CA PRO A 116 -6.52 13.34 27.35
C PRO A 116 -5.37 14.32 27.63
N GLY A 117 -5.01 15.13 26.63
CA GLY A 117 -3.98 16.16 26.74
C GLY A 117 -2.52 15.67 26.84
N GLN A 118 -2.24 14.38 26.61
CA GLN A 118 -0.87 13.86 26.61
C GLN A 118 -0.50 13.24 25.25
N PRO A 119 0.81 13.25 24.88
CA PRO A 119 1.29 12.50 23.72
C PRO A 119 1.06 11.00 23.89
N GLU A 120 0.97 10.29 22.78
CA GLU A 120 0.74 8.85 22.79
C GLU A 120 1.94 8.09 23.34
N GLN A 121 1.65 7.00 24.06
CA GLN A 121 2.65 6.15 24.68
C GLN A 121 2.53 4.73 24.11
N TYR A 122 3.66 4.16 23.72
CA TYR A 122 3.74 2.76 23.34
C TYR A 122 3.84 1.89 24.60
N GLU A 123 2.89 0.98 24.77
CA GLU A 123 2.91 -0.06 25.80
C GLU A 123 3.37 -1.37 25.15
N SER A 124 4.39 -2.00 25.75
CA SER A 124 5.05 -3.18 25.17
C SER A 124 4.35 -4.50 25.47
N ARG A 125 3.32 -4.56 26.34
CA ARG A 125 2.57 -5.79 26.66
C ARG A 125 1.13 -5.56 27.08
N TRP A 126 0.23 -6.35 26.48
CA TRP A 126 -0.99 -6.83 27.13
C TRP A 126 -0.60 -8.08 27.94
N PRO A 127 -1.12 -8.29 29.17
CA PRO A 127 -0.86 -9.53 29.88
C PRO A 127 -1.59 -10.67 29.17
N TRP A 128 -0.95 -11.29 28.19
CA TRP A 128 -1.32 -12.65 27.82
C TRP A 128 -0.94 -13.53 29.00
N PRO A 129 -1.80 -14.47 29.44
CA PRO A 129 -1.34 -15.54 30.29
C PRO A 129 -0.21 -16.21 29.50
N THR A 130 1.02 -16.08 29.98
CA THR A 130 2.11 -16.91 29.49
C THR A 130 1.60 -18.33 29.53
N SER A 131 1.69 -19.03 28.40
CA SER A 131 1.37 -20.46 28.33
C SER A 131 1.92 -21.12 29.59
N PRO A 132 1.12 -21.85 30.40
CA PRO A 132 1.60 -22.42 31.64
C PRO A 132 2.85 -23.23 31.31
N ASP A 133 3.96 -22.88 31.97
CA ASP A 133 5.21 -23.59 31.82
C ASP A 133 4.93 -25.08 32.12
N PRO A 134 5.06 -25.98 31.13
CA PRO A 134 4.78 -27.40 31.36
C PRO A 134 5.72 -28.02 32.41
N ALA A 135 6.76 -27.29 32.85
CA ALA A 135 7.70 -27.72 33.87
C ALA A 135 7.39 -27.24 35.30
N SER A 136 6.32 -26.46 35.55
CA SER A 136 5.98 -26.01 36.90
C SER A 136 4.96 -26.93 37.59
N PRO A 137 5.36 -27.76 38.58
CA PRO A 137 4.41 -28.55 39.36
C PRO A 137 3.53 -27.65 40.26
N PRO A 138 2.29 -28.07 40.58
CA PRO A 138 1.39 -27.29 41.41
C PRO A 138 1.94 -27.15 42.84
N ALA A 139 2.10 -25.91 43.30
CA ALA A 139 2.47 -25.62 44.68
C ALA A 139 1.32 -26.01 45.64
N PRO A 140 1.60 -26.72 46.75
CA PRO A 140 0.58 -27.06 47.73
C PRO A 140 0.20 -25.82 48.56
N ALA A 141 -1.07 -25.74 48.92
CA ALA A 141 -1.61 -24.70 49.77
C ALA A 141 -1.17 -24.88 51.24
N GLY A 142 -0.71 -23.81 51.88
CA GLY A 142 -0.91 -23.64 53.32
C GLY A 142 0.22 -22.99 54.14
N ILE A 143 -0.20 -21.91 54.83
CA ILE A 143 0.21 -21.45 56.18
C ILE A 143 1.37 -20.46 56.27
N ALA A 144 1.17 -19.48 57.15
CA ALA A 144 1.84 -18.18 57.27
C ALA A 144 3.04 -18.15 58.24
N LEU A 145 4.04 -17.32 57.88
CA LEU A 145 4.94 -16.40 58.65
C LEU A 145 5.73 -16.92 59.90
N PRO A 146 6.85 -16.27 60.37
CA PRO A 146 7.62 -15.14 59.84
C PRO A 146 9.18 -15.27 59.89
N ASP A 147 9.83 -14.18 59.45
CA ASP A 147 11.16 -13.62 59.81
C ASP A 147 12.48 -14.10 59.17
N SER A 148 13.14 -13.11 58.55
CA SER A 148 14.57 -12.76 58.53
C SER A 148 15.62 -13.84 58.21
N VAL A 149 16.39 -13.61 57.13
CA VAL A 149 17.85 -13.34 57.12
C VAL A 149 18.34 -13.26 55.67
N GLU A 150 19.10 -12.22 55.37
CA GLU A 150 19.77 -11.90 54.10
C GLU A 150 21.15 -12.62 53.97
N PRO A 151 21.95 -12.44 52.92
CA PRO A 151 22.09 -13.37 51.79
C PRO A 151 23.44 -14.12 51.77
N ALA A 152 23.51 -15.27 51.09
CA ALA A 152 24.77 -15.91 50.71
C ALA A 152 24.84 -16.16 49.21
N GLN A 153 25.81 -15.48 48.59
CA GLN A 153 26.25 -15.64 47.22
C GLN A 153 26.70 -17.09 46.97
N ARG A 154 26.23 -17.69 45.87
CA ARG A 154 26.81 -18.93 45.34
C ARG A 154 27.08 -18.80 43.86
N THR A 155 28.35 -18.56 43.59
CA THR A 155 29.06 -18.67 42.32
C THR A 155 28.89 -20.07 41.73
N VAL A 156 28.37 -20.17 40.51
CA VAL A 156 28.43 -21.40 39.70
C VAL A 156 29.29 -21.10 38.48
N LYS A 157 30.38 -21.87 38.36
CA LYS A 157 31.34 -21.86 37.25
C LYS A 157 30.76 -22.63 36.06
N LEU A 158 30.80 -22.04 34.87
CA LEU A 158 30.61 -22.73 33.59
C LEU A 158 31.96 -22.73 32.83
N PRO A 159 32.39 -23.84 32.21
CA PRO A 159 33.67 -23.91 31.51
C PRO A 159 33.59 -23.27 30.12
N LEU A 160 34.65 -22.51 29.83
CA LEU A 160 34.95 -21.80 28.60
C LEU A 160 35.36 -22.80 27.50
N LEU A 161 34.70 -22.79 26.34
CA LEU A 161 35.20 -23.41 25.10
C LEU A 161 35.92 -22.36 24.26
N ALA A 162 37.06 -22.78 23.71
CA ALA A 162 38.11 -21.96 23.12
C ALA A 162 37.67 -21.15 21.89
N ALA A 163 37.95 -19.84 21.94
CA ALA A 163 37.93 -18.96 20.78
C ALA A 163 39.33 -18.93 20.14
N ARG A 164 39.33 -19.03 18.81
CA ARG A 164 40.46 -19.08 17.91
C ARG A 164 41.00 -17.65 17.68
N GLU A 165 42.31 -17.49 17.84
CA GLU A 165 43.06 -16.24 17.63
C GLU A 165 43.01 -15.77 16.17
N VAL A 166 42.75 -14.47 15.97
CA VAL A 166 43.23 -13.72 14.80
C VAL A 166 43.75 -12.35 15.26
N SER A 167 45.00 -12.09 14.87
CA SER A 167 45.85 -10.93 15.14
C SER A 167 45.19 -9.55 15.08
N ALA A 168 45.52 -8.73 16.08
CA ALA A 168 45.41 -7.28 16.04
C ALA A 168 46.69 -6.67 15.44
N GLU A 169 46.56 -5.98 14.31
CA GLU A 169 47.59 -5.06 13.83
C GLU A 169 47.46 -3.67 14.47
N ARG A 170 48.62 -3.13 14.81
CA ARG A 170 48.89 -1.88 15.52
C ARG A 170 48.28 -0.66 14.84
N THR A 171 47.47 0.09 15.58
CA THR A 171 47.13 1.48 15.27
C THR A 171 48.22 2.40 15.83
N VAL A 172 48.92 3.12 14.95
CA VAL A 172 49.84 4.21 15.27
C VAL A 172 49.02 5.51 15.31
N LEU A 173 48.94 6.14 16.49
CA LEU A 173 48.38 7.46 16.70
C LEU A 173 49.39 8.53 16.25
N LEU A 174 49.12 9.19 15.11
CA LEU A 174 49.78 10.43 14.72
C LEU A 174 48.90 11.61 15.14
N ALA A 175 49.41 12.41 16.07
CA ALA A 175 48.82 13.64 16.56
C ALA A 175 48.72 14.70 15.43
N ARG A 176 47.55 15.32 15.30
CA ARG A 176 47.31 16.46 14.39
C ARG A 176 47.36 17.76 15.19
N PRO A 177 48.22 18.73 14.85
CA PRO A 177 48.33 19.99 15.59
C PRO A 177 47.30 21.03 15.12
N GLY A 178 46.69 21.71 16.10
CA GLY A 178 46.32 23.13 16.06
C GLY A 178 45.24 23.58 15.06
N ALA A 179 43.98 23.56 15.48
CA ALA A 179 42.95 24.42 14.90
C ALA A 179 42.89 25.76 15.69
N PRO A 180 42.89 26.93 15.01
CA PRO A 180 42.80 28.22 15.69
C PRO A 180 41.38 28.48 16.24
N PRO A 181 41.23 29.26 17.32
CA PRO A 181 39.95 29.52 17.95
C PRO A 181 39.04 30.40 17.08
N ALA A 182 37.75 30.06 17.06
CA ALA A 182 36.71 30.79 16.36
C ALA A 182 36.49 32.20 16.97
N PRO A 183 36.14 33.21 16.16
CA PRO A 183 35.85 34.55 16.65
C PRO A 183 34.54 34.59 17.46
N PRO A 184 34.42 35.53 18.43
CA PRO A 184 33.26 35.62 19.30
C PRO A 184 32.02 36.10 18.51
N VAL A 185 30.90 35.41 18.76
CA VAL A 185 29.57 35.74 18.23
C VAL A 185 29.07 37.05 18.89
N PRO A 186 28.59 38.04 18.12
CA PRO A 186 28.08 39.29 18.68
C PRO A 186 26.79 39.06 19.49
N ALA A 187 26.71 39.69 20.66
CA ALA A 187 25.59 39.59 21.58
C ALA A 187 24.30 40.16 20.97
N VAL A 188 23.23 39.37 21.05
CA VAL A 188 21.87 39.77 20.67
C VAL A 188 21.34 40.77 21.72
N PRO A 189 20.87 41.96 21.34
CA PRO A 189 20.30 42.92 22.29
C PRO A 189 18.97 42.41 22.88
N PRO A 190 18.68 42.73 24.16
CA PRO A 190 17.47 42.27 24.83
C PRO A 190 16.21 42.90 24.22
N ALA A 191 15.15 42.08 24.11
CA ALA A 191 13.85 42.49 23.61
C ALA A 191 13.20 43.55 24.53
N PRO A 192 12.44 44.51 23.96
CA PRO A 192 11.75 45.53 24.73
C PRO A 192 10.65 44.94 25.61
N PRO A 193 10.36 45.55 26.78
CA PRO A 193 9.36 45.05 27.71
C PRO A 193 7.94 45.18 27.15
N VAL A 194 7.16 44.11 27.31
CA VAL A 194 5.73 44.05 26.99
C VAL A 194 4.96 44.94 27.98
N PRO A 195 4.03 45.81 27.51
CA PRO A 195 3.25 46.68 28.39
C PRO A 195 2.29 45.88 29.28
N ALA A 196 2.17 46.33 30.53
CA ALA A 196 1.34 45.72 31.57
C ALA A 196 -0.16 45.85 31.27
N VAL A 197 -0.88 44.73 31.44
CA VAL A 197 -2.34 44.66 31.40
C VAL A 197 -2.90 45.27 32.70
N PRO A 198 -3.88 46.19 32.64
CA PRO A 198 -4.45 46.81 33.84
C PRO A 198 -5.31 45.83 34.65
N PRO A 199 -5.43 46.03 35.97
CA PRO A 199 -6.19 45.16 36.85
C PRO A 199 -7.71 45.35 36.68
N VAL A 200 -8.42 44.22 36.58
CA VAL A 200 -9.89 44.17 36.58
C VAL A 200 -10.39 44.36 38.01
N SER A 201 -11.27 45.34 38.22
CA SER A 201 -11.94 45.62 39.50
C SER A 201 -12.83 44.45 39.96
N PRO A 202 -12.91 44.14 41.26
CA PRO A 202 -13.87 43.18 41.79
C PRO A 202 -15.15 43.91 42.21
N GLY A 203 -16.31 43.43 41.76
CA GLY A 203 -17.58 43.95 42.28
C GLY A 203 -18.80 43.59 41.46
N VAL A 204 -19.21 42.32 41.48
CA VAL A 204 -20.61 41.97 41.22
C VAL A 204 -21.05 40.94 42.26
N ALA A 205 -22.06 41.33 43.04
CA ALA A 205 -22.69 40.52 44.07
C ALA A 205 -23.42 39.32 43.46
N VAL A 206 -23.26 38.16 44.09
CA VAL A 206 -23.96 36.91 43.78
C VAL A 206 -25.38 36.98 44.40
N PRO A 207 -26.46 36.87 43.62
CA PRO A 207 -27.81 36.71 44.17
C PRO A 207 -28.05 35.25 44.64
N PRO A 208 -28.96 35.02 45.60
CA PRO A 208 -29.18 33.71 46.20
C PRO A 208 -29.84 32.72 45.24
N ALA A 209 -29.46 31.46 45.39
CA ALA A 209 -29.89 30.33 44.57
C ALA A 209 -31.41 30.08 44.64
N PRO A 210 -32.09 29.84 43.50
CA PRO A 210 -33.47 29.37 43.49
C PRO A 210 -33.57 27.88 43.87
N PRO A 211 -34.71 27.44 44.45
CA PRO A 211 -34.92 26.04 44.82
C PRO A 211 -34.97 25.12 43.59
N ALA A 212 -34.48 23.88 43.79
CA ALA A 212 -34.35 22.86 42.76
C ALA A 212 -35.68 22.53 42.07
N PRO A 213 -35.72 22.39 40.72
CA PRO A 213 -36.90 21.95 40.01
C PRO A 213 -37.12 20.45 40.18
N VAL A 214 -38.37 20.10 40.50
CA VAL A 214 -38.92 18.73 40.41
C VAL A 214 -38.82 18.29 38.94
N VAL A 215 -38.18 17.15 38.69
CA VAL A 215 -38.03 16.55 37.36
C VAL A 215 -39.32 15.80 36.98
N PRO A 216 -40.09 16.23 35.96
CA PRO A 216 -41.13 15.39 35.39
C PRO A 216 -40.51 14.31 34.47
N SER A 217 -41.07 13.10 34.53
CA SER A 217 -40.73 12.00 33.62
C SER A 217 -40.92 12.43 32.16
N VAL A 218 -39.84 12.32 31.38
CA VAL A 218 -39.83 12.59 29.93
C VAL A 218 -40.34 11.35 29.19
N PRO A 219 -41.45 11.41 28.43
CA PRO A 219 -41.85 10.32 27.54
C PRO A 219 -40.88 10.19 26.35
N PRO A 220 -40.74 9.00 25.76
CA PRO A 220 -39.78 8.75 24.68
C PRO A 220 -40.05 9.64 23.46
N VAL A 221 -39.03 10.39 23.05
CA VAL A 221 -39.05 11.25 21.87
C VAL A 221 -39.16 10.39 20.61
N PRO A 222 -40.17 10.57 19.74
CA PRO A 222 -40.24 9.85 18.48
C PRO A 222 -39.15 10.36 17.53
N VAL A 223 -38.34 9.43 17.03
CA VAL A 223 -37.32 9.69 16.00
C VAL A 223 -37.98 10.35 14.79
N SER A 224 -37.55 11.56 14.45
CA SER A 224 -38.14 12.39 13.41
C SER A 224 -38.16 11.69 12.05
N ALA A 225 -39.20 11.95 11.25
CA ALA A 225 -39.34 11.42 9.90
C ALA A 225 -38.13 11.76 9.01
N THR A 226 -37.47 12.89 9.28
CA THR A 226 -36.25 13.35 8.59
C THR A 226 -35.06 12.41 8.83
N LEU A 227 -34.88 11.90 10.05
CA LEU A 227 -33.82 10.91 10.35
C LEU A 227 -34.13 9.54 9.71
N ARG A 228 -35.41 9.17 9.63
CA ARG A 228 -35.87 7.94 8.98
C ARG A 228 -35.72 7.98 7.45
N ALA A 229 -35.75 9.17 6.84
CA ALA A 229 -35.48 9.37 5.43
C ALA A 229 -33.98 9.28 5.08
N LEU A 230 -33.09 9.77 5.97
CA LEU A 230 -31.64 9.68 5.81
C LEU A 230 -31.08 8.26 5.95
N LEU A 231 -31.80 7.36 6.65
CA LEU A 231 -31.39 5.98 6.88
C LEU A 231 -31.92 4.97 5.84
N ARG A 232 -32.50 5.42 4.71
CA ARG A 232 -32.94 4.50 3.66
C ARG A 232 -31.76 3.92 2.87
N PRO A 233 -31.73 2.61 2.55
CA PRO A 233 -30.55 1.91 2.01
C PRO A 233 -30.10 2.27 0.59
N ARG A 234 -30.63 3.32 -0.05
CA ARG A 234 -30.47 3.53 -1.51
C ARG A 234 -29.77 4.82 -1.93
N ASN A 235 -29.47 5.76 -1.03
CA ASN A 235 -28.90 7.07 -1.39
C ASN A 235 -27.70 7.46 -0.50
N TRP A 236 -26.62 6.65 -0.49
CA TRP A 236 -25.37 7.06 0.16
C TRP A 236 -24.37 7.60 -0.87
N PRO A 237 -23.95 8.88 -0.81
CA PRO A 237 -23.21 9.55 -1.88
C PRO A 237 -21.70 9.29 -1.90
N HIS A 238 -21.21 8.13 -1.42
CA HIS A 238 -19.77 7.81 -1.40
C HIS A 238 -19.37 6.53 -2.15
N ALA A 239 -20.31 5.89 -2.85
CA ALA A 239 -19.97 5.00 -3.95
C ALA A 239 -19.86 5.83 -5.24
N GLY A 240 -18.69 6.44 -5.48
CA GLY A 240 -18.16 6.71 -6.82
C GLY A 240 -18.94 7.56 -7.83
N ALA A 241 -20.06 8.21 -7.51
CA ALA A 241 -20.63 9.23 -8.38
C ALA A 241 -19.86 10.55 -8.20
N TRP A 242 -18.67 10.64 -8.80
CA TRP A 242 -18.19 11.96 -9.20
C TRP A 242 -19.14 12.46 -10.27
N ILE A 243 -19.76 13.60 -9.97
CA ILE A 243 -20.64 14.39 -10.83
C ILE A 243 -20.07 14.32 -12.26
N GLU A 244 -20.81 13.63 -13.15
CA GLU A 244 -20.70 13.91 -14.57
C GLU A 244 -20.81 15.42 -14.70
N ARG A 245 -19.75 16.05 -15.20
CA ARG A 245 -19.78 17.47 -15.54
C ARG A 245 -21.04 17.64 -16.40
N PRO A 246 -22.08 18.40 -15.96
CA PRO A 246 -23.23 18.61 -16.81
C PRO A 246 -22.69 19.15 -18.12
N ALA A 247 -23.07 18.51 -19.23
CA ALA A 247 -22.69 18.94 -20.56
C ALA A 247 -22.89 20.45 -20.61
N VAL A 248 -21.79 21.18 -20.83
CA VAL A 248 -21.89 22.62 -21.08
C VAL A 248 -22.88 22.73 -22.23
N PRO A 249 -24.04 23.39 -22.07
CA PRO A 249 -24.97 23.54 -23.17
C PRO A 249 -24.18 24.20 -24.29
N VAL A 250 -24.09 23.50 -25.43
CA VAL A 250 -23.57 24.05 -26.67
C VAL A 250 -24.35 25.35 -26.88
N PRO A 251 -23.70 26.52 -26.84
CA PRO A 251 -24.40 27.77 -27.08
C PRO A 251 -25.08 27.66 -28.45
N PRO A 252 -26.33 28.15 -28.59
CA PRO A 252 -27.00 28.13 -29.88
C PRO A 252 -26.08 28.79 -30.91
N ALA A 253 -25.92 28.12 -32.04
CA ALA A 253 -25.15 28.62 -33.18
C ALA A 253 -25.56 30.06 -33.45
N MET A 254 -24.61 31.00 -33.33
CA MET A 254 -24.85 32.35 -33.80
C MET A 254 -25.12 32.30 -35.30
N PRO A 255 -26.08 33.08 -35.82
CA PRO A 255 -26.29 33.19 -37.25
C PRO A 255 -25.01 33.71 -37.91
N ASP A 256 -24.68 33.10 -39.06
CA ASP A 256 -23.52 33.45 -39.87
C ASP A 256 -23.50 34.97 -40.15
N PRO A 257 -22.37 35.66 -39.91
CA PRO A 257 -22.23 37.03 -40.37
C PRO A 257 -22.24 37.06 -41.90
N PRO A 258 -22.91 38.03 -42.53
CA PRO A 258 -22.90 38.16 -43.98
C PRO A 258 -21.51 38.55 -44.47
N GLY A 259 -21.12 37.88 -45.56
CA GLY A 259 -19.92 38.03 -46.38
C GLY A 259 -19.01 39.23 -46.10
N GLN A 260 -17.77 38.92 -45.75
CA GLN A 260 -16.63 39.79 -46.04
C GLN A 260 -15.69 39.07 -46.99
N ASP A 261 -15.70 39.53 -48.24
CA ASP A 261 -14.69 39.28 -49.25
C ASP A 261 -13.33 39.78 -48.75
N ALA A 262 -12.33 38.91 -48.73
CA ALA A 262 -10.92 39.26 -48.62
C ALA A 262 -10.04 38.14 -49.24
N PRO A 263 -8.83 38.48 -49.72
CA PRO A 263 -8.33 38.06 -51.02
C PRO A 263 -7.57 36.73 -51.01
N HIS A 264 -7.60 36.07 -52.18
CA HIS A 264 -6.81 34.88 -52.50
C HIS A 264 -5.30 35.11 -52.27
N GLN A 265 -4.74 34.46 -51.25
CA GLN A 265 -3.30 34.15 -51.21
C GLN A 265 -3.06 32.81 -51.88
N GLN A 266 -2.36 32.89 -53.01
CA GLN A 266 -1.88 31.81 -53.84
C GLN A 266 -0.68 31.13 -53.13
N LEU A 267 -0.91 29.95 -52.55
CA LEU A 267 0.15 29.09 -52.01
C LEU A 267 0.48 28.00 -53.02
N SER A 268 1.74 28.00 -53.44
CA SER A 268 2.36 27.11 -54.41
C SER A 268 2.24 25.63 -54.06
N ALA A 269 1.95 24.82 -55.07
CA ALA A 269 1.96 23.37 -55.01
C ALA A 269 3.40 22.81 -54.94
N PRO A 270 3.62 21.67 -54.25
CA PRO A 270 4.88 20.93 -54.31
C PRO A 270 5.03 20.15 -55.64
N PRO A 271 6.27 19.95 -56.14
CA PRO A 271 6.51 19.29 -57.42
C PRO A 271 6.37 17.76 -57.35
N ALA A 272 5.78 17.21 -58.41
CA ALA A 272 5.66 15.78 -58.66
C ALA A 272 7.02 15.13 -59.00
N PRO A 273 7.31 13.91 -58.52
CA PRO A 273 8.43 13.12 -59.02
C PRO A 273 8.12 12.49 -60.38
N ALA A 274 9.15 12.50 -61.23
CA ALA A 274 9.13 12.15 -62.64
C ALA A 274 9.10 10.64 -62.93
N SER A 275 8.48 10.36 -64.07
CA SER A 275 8.49 9.18 -64.94
C SER A 275 9.55 8.10 -64.70
N ALA A 276 9.06 6.85 -64.56
CA ALA A 276 9.80 5.64 -64.90
C ALA A 276 9.40 5.15 -66.30
N VAL A 277 10.40 4.81 -67.09
CA VAL A 277 10.37 4.35 -68.49
C VAL A 277 9.98 2.87 -68.56
N PRO A 278 9.25 2.40 -69.59
CA PRO A 278 9.00 0.97 -69.78
C PRO A 278 10.16 0.34 -70.56
N VAL A 279 10.63 -0.83 -70.11
CA VAL A 279 11.51 -1.70 -70.90
C VAL A 279 10.86 -3.08 -71.03
N THR A 280 10.61 -3.42 -72.28
CA THR A 280 9.99 -4.65 -72.80
C THR A 280 10.95 -5.83 -72.73
N ALA A 281 10.37 -7.03 -72.70
CA ALA A 281 10.98 -8.36 -72.57
C ALA A 281 11.76 -8.86 -73.81
N GLU A 282 12.26 -10.10 -73.69
CA GLU A 282 13.02 -10.97 -74.63
C GLU A 282 14.55 -10.89 -74.44
N MET A 283 15.33 -11.95 -74.18
CA MET A 283 15.31 -13.34 -74.66
C MET A 283 16.19 -14.23 -73.73
N SER A 284 15.79 -15.49 -73.52
CA SER A 284 16.73 -16.62 -73.32
C SER A 284 17.47 -16.89 -74.65
N PRO A 285 18.71 -17.45 -74.69
CA PRO A 285 19.02 -18.76 -74.11
C PRO A 285 20.47 -19.01 -73.63
N ASP A 286 20.64 -20.22 -73.10
CA ASP A 286 21.74 -21.16 -73.38
C ASP A 286 22.81 -21.45 -72.31
N VAL A 287 23.10 -22.75 -72.31
CA VAL A 287 23.93 -23.64 -71.52
C VAL A 287 25.40 -23.20 -71.45
N ALA A 288 25.99 -23.26 -70.25
CA ALA A 288 27.39 -23.68 -70.07
C ALA A 288 27.64 -24.17 -68.62
N GLU A 289 27.94 -25.46 -68.53
CA GLU A 289 28.49 -26.19 -67.40
C GLU A 289 29.93 -25.71 -67.09
N PRO A 290 30.31 -25.44 -65.82
CA PRO A 290 31.71 -25.35 -65.44
C PRO A 290 32.16 -26.60 -64.68
N GLU A 291 33.19 -27.21 -65.26
CA GLU A 291 34.03 -28.28 -64.76
C GLU A 291 34.46 -28.14 -63.29
N ALA A 292 34.49 -29.30 -62.65
CA ALA A 292 35.08 -29.55 -61.36
C ALA A 292 36.60 -29.29 -61.36
N LEU A 293 37.07 -28.45 -60.45
CA LEU A 293 38.43 -28.51 -59.94
C LEU A 293 38.40 -29.06 -58.51
N HIS A 294 38.79 -30.34 -58.41
CA HIS A 294 39.11 -31.00 -57.16
C HIS A 294 40.30 -30.30 -56.48
N GLN A 295 40.05 -29.59 -55.39
CA GLN A 295 41.08 -29.29 -54.39
C GLN A 295 40.97 -30.32 -53.25
N PRO A 296 42.05 -31.01 -52.88
CA PRO A 296 42.05 -31.89 -51.71
C PRO A 296 41.93 -31.05 -50.44
N VAL A 297 40.78 -31.20 -49.77
CA VAL A 297 40.50 -30.64 -48.44
C VAL A 297 41.46 -31.30 -47.44
N GLY A 298 42.42 -30.53 -46.93
CA GLY A 298 43.23 -30.91 -45.79
C GLY A 298 42.38 -31.04 -44.52
N PRO A 299 42.82 -31.79 -43.49
CA PRO A 299 42.04 -32.03 -42.29
C PRO A 299 41.69 -30.70 -41.60
N LEU A 300 40.40 -30.41 -41.55
CA LEU A 300 39.88 -29.27 -40.80
C LEU A 300 40.28 -29.47 -39.33
N PRO A 301 40.97 -28.52 -38.68
CA PRO A 301 41.19 -28.60 -37.24
C PRO A 301 39.83 -28.72 -36.55
N PRO A 302 39.71 -29.55 -35.50
CA PRO A 302 38.44 -29.73 -34.79
C PRO A 302 37.92 -28.37 -34.39
N ALA A 303 36.68 -28.07 -34.78
CA ALA A 303 35.97 -26.88 -34.37
C ALA A 303 36.02 -26.82 -32.85
N THR A 304 36.81 -25.90 -32.33
CA THR A 304 36.83 -25.57 -30.91
C THR A 304 35.45 -24.99 -30.63
N ASP A 305 34.53 -25.82 -30.15
CA ASP A 305 33.25 -25.37 -29.61
C ASP A 305 33.54 -24.21 -28.65
N PRO A 306 32.95 -23.02 -28.84
CA PRO A 306 33.00 -21.96 -27.86
C PRO A 306 32.11 -22.35 -26.67
N ALA A 307 32.51 -23.40 -25.95
CA ALA A 307 31.91 -23.91 -24.71
C ALA A 307 32.15 -22.98 -23.50
N GLY A 308 32.37 -21.69 -23.77
CA GLY A 308 32.61 -20.63 -22.78
C GLY A 308 31.67 -19.43 -22.93
N ALA A 309 30.57 -19.56 -23.66
CA ALA A 309 29.50 -18.57 -23.63
C ALA A 309 28.82 -18.64 -22.25
N GLY A 310 29.17 -17.66 -21.41
CA GLY A 310 28.95 -17.60 -19.98
C GLY A 310 27.66 -18.23 -19.47
N ALA A 311 27.81 -19.10 -18.48
CA ALA A 311 26.72 -19.50 -17.60
C ALA A 311 25.94 -18.24 -17.22
N ALA A 312 24.74 -18.08 -17.80
CA ALA A 312 23.88 -16.94 -17.57
C ALA A 312 23.73 -16.78 -16.05
N ALA A 313 24.38 -15.75 -15.49
CA ALA A 313 24.39 -15.52 -14.06
C ALA A 313 22.93 -15.57 -13.60
N ARG A 314 22.62 -16.49 -12.69
CA ARG A 314 21.24 -16.74 -12.26
C ARG A 314 20.64 -15.44 -11.75
N ARG A 315 19.78 -14.84 -12.58
CA ARG A 315 19.07 -13.61 -12.28
C ARG A 315 18.17 -13.87 -11.07
N THR A 316 18.43 -13.15 -9.99
CA THR A 316 17.72 -13.34 -8.72
C THR A 316 16.79 -12.13 -8.54
N PRO A 317 15.48 -12.35 -8.33
CA PRO A 317 14.55 -11.25 -8.09
C PRO A 317 14.94 -10.47 -6.83
N VAL A 318 14.73 -9.16 -6.86
CA VAL A 318 14.97 -8.25 -5.75
C VAL A 318 13.64 -7.93 -5.08
N TRP A 319 13.52 -8.34 -3.83
CA TRP A 319 12.34 -8.10 -3.01
C TRP A 319 12.52 -6.80 -2.23
N ILE A 320 11.69 -5.80 -2.51
CA ILE A 320 11.66 -4.53 -1.80
C ILE A 320 10.39 -4.48 -0.97
N ASP A 321 10.56 -4.26 0.34
CA ASP A 321 9.45 -3.96 1.22
C ASP A 321 9.15 -2.46 1.27
N ASN A 322 7.98 -2.12 1.78
CA ASN A 322 7.54 -0.73 1.91
C ASN A 322 8.20 0.04 3.07
N ARG A 323 9.14 -0.60 3.80
CA ARG A 323 9.91 -0.05 4.92
C ARG A 323 11.36 0.24 4.54
N SER A 324 11.77 -0.18 3.35
CA SER A 324 13.15 -0.06 2.86
C SER A 324 13.58 1.37 2.58
N TRP A 325 12.64 2.32 2.51
CA TRP A 325 12.92 3.74 2.29
C TRP A 325 13.57 4.39 3.51
N ARG A 326 14.75 4.98 3.30
CA ARG A 326 15.52 5.69 4.33
C ARG A 326 15.67 7.18 3.98
N GLU A 327 16.11 7.97 4.95
CA GLU A 327 16.33 9.40 4.72
C GLU A 327 17.43 9.64 3.67
N GLU A 328 18.45 8.79 3.61
CA GLU A 328 19.54 8.89 2.63
C GLU A 328 19.04 8.65 1.20
N ASP A 329 18.03 7.79 1.02
CA ASP A 329 17.45 7.49 -0.29
C ASP A 329 16.88 8.75 -0.94
N ARG A 330 16.41 9.72 -0.16
CA ARG A 330 15.93 11.01 -0.67
C ARG A 330 17.04 11.80 -1.36
N ALA A 331 18.23 11.85 -0.76
CA ALA A 331 19.38 12.54 -1.33
C ALA A 331 19.93 11.80 -2.56
N VAL A 332 19.96 10.47 -2.51
CA VAL A 332 20.34 9.63 -3.66
C VAL A 332 19.36 9.86 -4.80
N LEU A 333 18.05 9.77 -4.56
CA LEU A 333 17.01 9.98 -5.57
C LEU A 333 17.14 11.35 -6.25
N ARG A 334 17.35 12.41 -5.48
CA ARG A 334 17.53 13.77 -6.02
C ARG A 334 18.76 13.85 -6.93
N THR A 335 19.87 13.25 -6.51
CA THR A 335 21.13 13.23 -7.29
C THR A 335 20.96 12.41 -8.57
N THR A 336 20.33 11.24 -8.47
CA THR A 336 20.07 10.31 -9.58
C THR A 336 19.14 10.89 -10.64
N LEU A 337 18.06 11.58 -10.24
CA LEU A 337 17.11 12.18 -11.19
C LEU A 337 17.56 13.56 -11.70
N ASN A 338 18.46 14.23 -10.97
CA ASN A 338 19.04 15.53 -11.31
C ASN A 338 17.95 16.54 -11.74
N GLY A 339 18.08 17.21 -12.89
CA GLY A 339 17.10 18.20 -13.36
C GLY A 339 15.66 17.68 -13.53
N ARG A 340 15.46 16.36 -13.71
CA ARG A 340 14.11 15.77 -13.74
C ARG A 340 13.45 15.73 -12.36
N TYR A 341 14.23 15.67 -11.29
CA TYR A 341 13.71 15.73 -9.92
C TYR A 341 12.89 17.00 -9.71
N ASP A 342 13.46 18.16 -10.05
CA ASP A 342 12.78 19.45 -9.86
C ASP A 342 11.53 19.58 -10.74
N ALA A 343 11.56 19.03 -11.95
CA ALA A 343 10.38 18.98 -12.82
C ALA A 343 9.26 18.13 -12.19
N HIS A 344 9.58 16.94 -11.67
CA HIS A 344 8.63 16.07 -11.01
C HIS A 344 8.10 16.68 -9.70
N VAL A 345 8.95 17.33 -8.89
CA VAL A 345 8.54 18.01 -7.66
C VAL A 345 7.47 19.07 -7.92
N ARG A 346 7.57 19.83 -9.02
CA ARG A 346 6.54 20.83 -9.39
C ARG A 346 5.19 20.18 -9.64
N VAL A 347 5.16 19.07 -10.37
CA VAL A 347 3.93 18.31 -10.64
C VAL A 347 3.35 17.71 -9.35
N VAL A 348 4.20 17.14 -8.50
CA VAL A 348 3.80 16.57 -7.21
C VAL A 348 3.24 17.65 -6.29
N THR A 349 3.91 18.79 -6.17
CA THR A 349 3.45 19.92 -5.33
C THR A 349 2.11 20.45 -5.80
N LYS A 350 1.93 20.60 -7.13
CA LYS A 350 0.63 20.97 -7.70
C LYS A 350 -0.45 19.92 -7.39
N THR A 351 -0.13 18.63 -7.55
CA THR A 351 -1.05 17.53 -7.26
C THR A 351 -1.44 17.51 -5.78
N LEU A 352 -0.50 17.70 -4.87
CA LEU A 352 -0.78 17.81 -3.44
C LEU A 352 -1.70 19.00 -3.15
N ALA A 353 -1.49 20.16 -3.77
CA ALA A 353 -2.38 21.31 -3.58
C ALA A 353 -3.83 20.99 -4.00
N GLU A 354 -3.99 20.26 -5.10
CA GLU A 354 -5.28 19.89 -5.70
C GLU A 354 -5.99 18.72 -4.99
N GLU A 355 -5.25 17.82 -4.34
CA GLU A 355 -5.78 16.59 -3.72
C GLU A 355 -5.76 16.68 -2.18
N PRO A 356 -6.85 17.12 -1.52
CA PRO A 356 -6.87 17.32 -0.07
C PRO A 356 -6.58 16.05 0.74
N GLY A 357 -6.93 14.87 0.22
CA GLY A 357 -6.64 13.59 0.87
C GLY A 357 -5.15 13.31 1.00
N LEU A 358 -4.34 13.70 0.01
CA LEU A 358 -2.89 13.55 0.09
C LEU A 358 -2.25 14.61 0.99
N ARG A 359 -2.86 15.80 1.12
CA ARG A 359 -2.39 16.82 2.08
C ARG A 359 -2.57 16.40 3.51
N ALA A 360 -3.67 15.69 3.82
CA ALA A 360 -3.93 15.18 5.16
C ALA A 360 -2.86 14.19 5.64
N ALA A 361 -2.19 13.48 4.71
CA ALA A 361 -1.05 12.63 5.04
C ALA A 361 0.22 13.41 5.49
N GLY A 362 0.20 14.74 5.38
CA GLY A 362 1.31 15.63 5.73
C GLY A 362 2.32 15.77 4.59
N ALA A 363 2.78 17.00 4.32
CA ALA A 363 3.79 17.28 3.30
C ALA A 363 5.22 16.97 3.81
N SER A 364 5.43 15.75 4.33
CA SER A 364 6.77 15.35 4.75
C SER A 364 7.70 15.33 3.53
N PRO A 365 8.98 15.71 3.70
CA PRO A 365 9.95 15.68 2.60
C PRO A 365 10.11 14.27 2.01
N ASP A 366 9.91 13.22 2.81
CA ASP A 366 9.95 11.83 2.36
C ASP A 366 8.73 11.45 1.54
N LEU A 367 7.53 11.93 1.91
CA LEU A 367 6.34 11.73 1.08
C LEU A 367 6.53 12.36 -0.29
N VAL A 368 6.99 13.62 -0.33
CA VAL A 368 7.24 14.33 -1.59
C VAL A 368 8.25 13.55 -2.44
N ALA A 369 9.35 13.09 -1.85
CA ALA A 369 10.35 12.29 -2.56
C ALA A 369 9.79 10.96 -3.09
N GLY A 370 8.99 10.24 -2.29
CA GLY A 370 8.33 9.01 -2.73
C GLY A 370 7.35 9.23 -3.89
N LEU A 371 6.58 10.32 -3.87
CA LEU A 371 5.69 10.69 -4.97
C LEU A 371 6.46 11.15 -6.22
N VAL A 372 7.63 11.77 -6.05
CA VAL A 372 8.54 12.10 -7.15
C VAL A 372 9.10 10.83 -7.79
N ALA A 373 9.52 9.84 -7.00
CA ALA A 373 9.95 8.54 -7.52
C ALA A 373 8.81 7.83 -8.29
N LEU A 374 7.58 7.90 -7.77
CA LEU A 374 6.40 7.38 -8.47
C LEU A 374 6.15 8.10 -9.80
N ARG A 375 6.32 9.42 -9.87
CA ARG A 375 6.21 10.16 -11.13
C ARG A 375 7.30 9.78 -12.13
N ALA A 376 8.54 9.61 -11.67
CA ALA A 376 9.65 9.16 -12.50
C ALA A 376 9.40 7.75 -13.06
N TYR A 377 8.87 6.85 -12.22
CA TYR A 377 8.42 5.51 -12.63
C TYR A 377 7.37 5.56 -13.73
N CYS A 378 6.32 6.39 -13.57
CA CYS A 378 5.23 6.46 -14.55
C CYS A 378 5.66 7.12 -15.87
N ALA A 379 6.62 8.05 -15.84
CA ALA A 379 7.09 8.75 -17.03
C ALA A 379 8.03 7.89 -17.88
N ASP A 380 9.14 7.42 -17.29
CA ASP A 380 10.24 6.85 -18.09
C ASP A 380 10.80 5.54 -17.50
N ASP A 381 10.75 5.38 -16.17
CA ASP A 381 11.56 4.37 -15.48
C ASP A 381 10.85 3.02 -15.30
N ARG A 382 9.62 2.89 -15.81
CA ARG A 382 8.76 1.71 -15.62
C ARG A 382 9.45 0.39 -15.99
N ASN A 383 10.03 0.33 -17.19
CA ASN A 383 10.67 -0.88 -17.70
C ASN A 383 11.98 -1.20 -16.97
N GLU A 384 12.77 -0.17 -16.68
CA GLU A 384 14.05 -0.33 -16.00
C GLU A 384 13.87 -0.81 -14.56
N VAL A 385 12.95 -0.18 -13.81
CA VAL A 385 12.62 -0.55 -12.44
C VAL A 385 12.06 -1.97 -12.37
N ASN A 386 11.13 -2.35 -13.24
CA ASN A 386 10.57 -3.70 -13.23
C ASN A 386 11.58 -4.78 -13.65
N ARG A 387 12.48 -4.46 -14.59
CA ARG A 387 13.62 -5.34 -14.93
C ARG A 387 14.53 -5.53 -13.72
N PHE A 388 14.90 -4.46 -13.02
CA PHE A 388 15.71 -4.53 -11.80
C PHE A 388 15.04 -5.42 -10.73
N LEU A 389 13.76 -5.19 -10.43
CA LEU A 389 13.02 -5.96 -9.44
C LEU A 389 12.92 -7.45 -9.80
N ARG A 390 12.72 -7.79 -11.07
CA ARG A 390 12.52 -9.18 -11.50
C ARG A 390 13.79 -9.98 -11.72
N THR A 391 14.88 -9.31 -12.06
CA THR A 391 16.12 -9.98 -12.48
C THR A 391 17.33 -9.68 -11.61
N GLY A 392 17.24 -8.64 -10.76
CA GLY A 392 18.38 -8.05 -10.07
C GLY A 392 19.34 -7.29 -10.99
N ALA A 393 19.10 -7.29 -12.31
CA ALA A 393 19.91 -6.55 -13.27
C ALA A 393 19.34 -5.13 -13.44
N GLY A 394 20.14 -4.14 -13.08
CA GLY A 394 19.79 -2.74 -13.24
C GLY A 394 20.79 -1.84 -12.52
N GLU A 395 20.71 -0.54 -12.80
CA GLU A 395 21.54 0.45 -12.13
C GLU A 395 21.00 0.75 -10.72
N GLU A 396 21.84 1.32 -9.86
CA GLU A 396 21.46 1.80 -8.52
C GLU A 396 20.25 2.76 -8.58
N ARG A 397 20.13 3.49 -9.69
CA ARG A 397 18.99 4.33 -10.03
C ARG A 397 17.65 3.59 -9.96
N ALA A 398 17.57 2.42 -10.56
CA ALA A 398 16.35 1.62 -10.58
C ALA A 398 15.96 1.20 -9.15
N ALA A 399 16.96 0.88 -8.33
CA ALA A 399 16.77 0.46 -6.94
C ALA A 399 16.21 1.59 -6.07
N VAL A 400 16.78 2.80 -6.15
CA VAL A 400 16.31 3.94 -5.35
C VAL A 400 14.92 4.41 -5.80
N VAL A 401 14.64 4.41 -7.11
CA VAL A 401 13.30 4.71 -7.63
C VAL A 401 12.30 3.66 -7.13
N ALA A 402 12.63 2.37 -7.19
CA ALA A 402 11.75 1.30 -6.70
C ALA A 402 11.38 1.45 -5.21
N ARG A 403 12.37 1.74 -4.34
CA ARG A 403 12.12 2.01 -2.90
C ARG A 403 11.25 3.24 -2.70
N GLY A 404 11.52 4.33 -3.42
CA GLY A 404 10.74 5.56 -3.36
C GLY A 404 9.29 5.37 -3.80
N VAL A 405 9.08 4.62 -4.89
CA VAL A 405 7.75 4.25 -5.38
C VAL A 405 7.01 3.45 -4.31
N ALA A 406 7.62 2.39 -3.78
CA ALA A 406 7.02 1.55 -2.73
C ALA A 406 6.61 2.37 -1.49
N TYR A 407 7.42 3.36 -1.11
CA TYR A 407 7.10 4.29 -0.03
C TYR A 407 5.93 5.22 -0.39
N GLY A 408 5.98 5.90 -1.54
CA GLY A 408 4.96 6.84 -2.00
C GLY A 408 3.58 6.22 -2.16
N LEU A 409 3.51 4.99 -2.69
CA LEU A 409 2.26 4.24 -2.87
C LEU A 409 1.46 4.07 -1.57
N ARG A 410 2.11 4.02 -0.40
CA ARG A 410 1.43 3.82 0.90
C ARG A 410 0.43 4.92 1.25
N TYR A 411 0.64 6.11 0.70
CA TYR A 411 -0.15 7.30 0.99
C TYR A 411 -1.25 7.54 -0.03
N LEU A 412 -1.26 6.77 -1.13
CA LEU A 412 -2.29 6.88 -2.14
C LEU A 412 -3.56 6.10 -1.74
N PRO A 413 -4.74 6.54 -2.21
CA PRO A 413 -5.99 5.82 -1.99
C PRO A 413 -5.93 4.39 -2.54
N THR A 414 -6.43 3.44 -1.75
CA THR A 414 -6.56 2.04 -2.18
C THR A 414 -7.72 1.86 -3.14
N VAL A 415 -7.53 1.06 -4.18
CA VAL A 415 -8.58 0.56 -5.08
C VAL A 415 -9.07 -0.79 -4.55
N LEU A 416 -10.37 -0.89 -4.26
CA LEU A 416 -10.99 -2.12 -3.79
C LEU A 416 -11.88 -2.71 -4.89
N GLY A 417 -11.73 -4.00 -5.17
CA GLY A 417 -12.52 -4.72 -6.16
C GLY A 417 -11.73 -5.06 -7.43
N PRO A 418 -12.42 -5.40 -8.54
CA PRO A 418 -11.76 -5.88 -9.75
C PRO A 418 -10.94 -4.77 -10.42
N VAL A 419 -9.70 -5.10 -10.78
CA VAL A 419 -8.83 -4.31 -11.64
C VAL A 419 -8.31 -5.20 -12.76
N PHE A 420 -7.92 -4.59 -13.87
CA PHE A 420 -7.67 -5.29 -15.13
C PHE A 420 -6.26 -5.03 -15.62
N ARG A 421 -5.63 -6.07 -16.16
CA ARG A 421 -4.34 -5.94 -16.84
C ARG A 421 -4.36 -6.78 -18.11
N PRO A 422 -4.36 -6.16 -19.30
CA PRO A 422 -4.08 -6.89 -20.54
C PRO A 422 -2.62 -7.36 -20.52
N GLY A 423 -2.37 -8.55 -21.06
CA GLY A 423 -1.04 -9.13 -21.07
C GLY A 423 -0.74 -9.91 -22.34
N ARG A 424 0.54 -10.14 -22.57
CA ARG A 424 1.07 -10.99 -23.63
C ARG A 424 1.92 -12.09 -23.00
N ILE A 425 1.39 -13.30 -22.98
CA ILE A 425 2.07 -14.49 -22.49
C ILE A 425 1.87 -15.66 -23.47
N GLY A 426 2.82 -16.58 -23.48
CA GLY A 426 2.69 -17.84 -24.23
C GLY A 426 1.73 -18.81 -23.57
N VAL A 427 1.30 -19.83 -24.33
CA VAL A 427 0.41 -20.89 -23.84
C VAL A 427 1.03 -21.65 -22.66
N GLU A 428 2.33 -21.89 -22.70
CA GLU A 428 3.06 -22.57 -21.60
C GLU A 428 3.04 -21.74 -20.31
N THR A 429 3.29 -20.44 -20.40
CA THR A 429 3.19 -19.51 -19.27
C THR A 429 1.76 -19.41 -18.74
N LEU A 430 0.75 -19.42 -19.62
CA LEU A 430 -0.66 -19.44 -19.22
C LEU A 430 -0.99 -20.70 -18.41
N ALA A 431 -0.49 -21.87 -18.84
CA ALA A 431 -0.69 -23.15 -18.14
C ALA A 431 -0.04 -23.21 -16.73
N ALA A 432 0.86 -22.28 -16.41
CA ALA A 432 1.47 -22.18 -15.08
C ALA A 432 0.51 -21.54 -14.03
N TYR A 433 -0.54 -20.84 -14.46
CA TYR A 433 -1.59 -20.30 -13.60
C TYR A 433 -2.58 -21.41 -13.19
N ARG A 434 -2.30 -22.08 -12.08
CA ARG A 434 -3.15 -23.14 -11.55
C ARG A 434 -4.01 -22.63 -10.38
N PRO A 435 -5.34 -22.85 -10.39
CA PRO A 435 -6.20 -22.49 -9.26
C PRO A 435 -5.64 -23.00 -7.92
N GLY A 436 -5.73 -22.17 -6.88
CA GLY A 436 -5.17 -22.43 -5.55
C GLY A 436 -3.68 -22.09 -5.39
N ARG A 437 -2.95 -21.83 -6.48
CA ARG A 437 -1.55 -21.41 -6.41
C ARG A 437 -1.44 -19.96 -5.92
N VAL A 438 -0.48 -19.69 -5.05
CA VAL A 438 -0.10 -18.32 -4.67
C VAL A 438 1.16 -17.93 -5.44
N LEU A 439 1.13 -16.74 -6.03
CA LEU A 439 2.20 -16.16 -6.83
C LEU A 439 2.65 -14.86 -6.17
N ALA A 440 3.95 -14.58 -6.18
CA ALA A 440 4.52 -13.36 -5.66
C ALA A 440 5.15 -12.57 -6.81
N GLU A 441 4.78 -11.30 -6.94
CA GLU A 441 5.31 -10.39 -7.96
C GLU A 441 6.39 -9.51 -7.34
N PRO A 442 7.68 -9.66 -7.73
CA PRO A 442 8.74 -8.77 -7.28
C PRO A 442 8.55 -7.34 -7.80
N GLY A 443 8.04 -7.21 -9.03
CA GLY A 443 7.84 -5.95 -9.73
C GLY A 443 6.66 -5.12 -9.21
N LEU A 444 6.58 -3.90 -9.71
CA LEU A 444 5.38 -3.08 -9.64
C LEU A 444 4.41 -3.54 -10.73
N LEU A 445 3.13 -3.75 -10.36
CA LEU A 445 2.12 -4.25 -11.28
C LEU A 445 1.14 -3.15 -11.67
N ASP A 446 1.33 -2.59 -12.86
CA ASP A 446 0.39 -1.68 -13.52
C ASP A 446 -0.94 -2.36 -13.80
N VAL A 447 -2.04 -1.70 -13.42
CA VAL A 447 -3.42 -2.15 -13.65
C VAL A 447 -4.35 -0.99 -13.97
N ARG A 448 -5.48 -1.33 -14.59
CA ARG A 448 -6.57 -0.43 -14.95
C ARG A 448 -7.80 -0.70 -14.09
N ILE A 449 -8.63 0.32 -13.92
CA ILE A 449 -9.90 0.21 -13.18
C ILE A 449 -11.02 -0.25 -14.12
N PRO A 450 -11.26 0.39 -15.27
CA PRO A 450 -12.19 -0.16 -16.25
C PRO A 450 -11.55 -1.33 -17.02
N PRO A 451 -12.36 -2.30 -17.49
CA PRO A 451 -11.88 -3.31 -18.41
C PRO A 451 -11.47 -2.66 -19.72
N THR A 452 -10.26 -2.95 -20.19
CA THR A 452 -9.76 -2.48 -21.48
C THR A 452 -9.34 -3.67 -22.33
N THR A 453 -9.72 -3.64 -23.60
CA THR A 453 -9.17 -4.51 -24.64
C THR A 453 -8.01 -3.82 -25.35
N VAL A 454 -6.93 -4.55 -25.54
CA VAL A 454 -5.79 -4.13 -26.35
C VAL A 454 -5.63 -5.16 -27.46
N ALA A 455 -5.44 -4.69 -28.71
CA ALA A 455 -5.64 -5.47 -29.94
C ALA A 455 -4.79 -6.76 -30.06
N ASP A 456 -3.73 -6.83 -29.28
CA ASP A 456 -2.64 -7.78 -29.35
C ASP A 456 -2.36 -8.45 -27.99
N ALA A 457 -3.35 -8.40 -27.09
CA ALA A 457 -3.30 -9.09 -25.82
C ALA A 457 -3.60 -10.57 -26.07
N THR A 458 -2.83 -11.47 -25.44
CA THR A 458 -3.09 -12.92 -25.49
C THR A 458 -3.76 -13.43 -24.23
N VAL A 459 -3.87 -12.59 -23.20
CA VAL A 459 -4.52 -12.90 -21.92
C VAL A 459 -5.04 -11.60 -21.29
N GLN A 460 -6.12 -11.71 -20.52
CA GLN A 460 -6.54 -10.65 -19.61
C GLN A 460 -6.48 -11.13 -18.16
N PHE A 461 -5.71 -10.42 -17.33
CA PHE A 461 -5.71 -10.65 -15.89
C PHE A 461 -6.82 -9.81 -15.26
N VAL A 462 -7.71 -10.47 -14.51
CA VAL A 462 -8.71 -9.82 -13.68
C VAL A 462 -8.28 -10.06 -12.24
N ILE A 463 -7.99 -9.00 -11.49
CA ILE A 463 -7.43 -9.08 -10.16
C ILE A 463 -8.41 -8.47 -9.18
N TRP A 464 -8.89 -9.24 -8.21
CA TRP A 464 -9.62 -8.68 -7.07
C TRP A 464 -8.62 -7.99 -6.14
N SER A 465 -8.57 -6.68 -6.19
CA SER A 465 -7.63 -5.86 -5.43
C SER A 465 -8.14 -5.53 -4.04
N VAL A 466 -7.22 -5.57 -3.07
CA VAL A 466 -7.38 -5.00 -1.73
C VAL A 466 -6.24 -4.05 -1.35
N SER A 467 -5.20 -3.95 -2.18
CA SER A 467 -3.99 -3.17 -1.90
C SER A 467 -3.48 -2.29 -3.05
N ALA A 468 -4.05 -2.39 -4.26
CA ALA A 468 -3.63 -1.53 -5.38
C ALA A 468 -3.90 -0.06 -5.05
N ARG A 469 -3.06 0.83 -5.57
CA ARG A 469 -3.02 2.24 -5.20
C ARG A 469 -3.31 3.10 -6.41
N ARG A 470 -4.32 3.96 -6.30
CA ARG A 470 -4.78 4.81 -7.40
C ARG A 470 -3.76 5.90 -7.69
N LEU A 471 -3.31 5.99 -8.94
CA LEU A 471 -2.29 6.97 -9.33
C LEU A 471 -2.85 8.38 -9.52
N GLY A 472 -4.10 8.50 -9.97
CA GLY A 472 -4.72 9.81 -10.21
C GLY A 472 -3.91 10.64 -11.21
N ARG A 473 -3.60 11.89 -10.87
CA ARG A 473 -2.82 12.81 -11.72
C ARG A 473 -1.32 12.51 -11.79
N LEU A 474 -0.84 11.53 -11.02
CA LEU A 474 0.57 11.15 -11.02
C LEU A 474 0.93 10.29 -12.24
N ASP A 475 -0.04 9.63 -12.87
CA ASP A 475 0.15 8.99 -14.17
C ASP A 475 0.16 10.05 -15.28
N VAL A 476 1.19 10.05 -16.13
CA VAL A 476 1.35 11.05 -17.19
C VAL A 476 0.47 10.69 -18.37
N ASP A 477 0.46 9.41 -18.70
CA ASP A 477 0.03 8.91 -20.00
C ASP A 477 -1.35 8.24 -19.94
N GLY A 478 -1.93 8.12 -18.74
CA GLY A 478 -3.18 7.39 -18.52
C GLY A 478 -3.05 5.88 -18.72
N THR A 479 -1.82 5.40 -18.89
CA THR A 479 -1.50 3.99 -19.13
C THR A 479 -1.92 3.08 -17.97
N SER A 480 -1.90 3.62 -16.75
CA SER A 480 -2.15 2.88 -15.51
C SER A 480 -3.05 3.68 -14.57
N ALA A 481 -4.23 3.15 -14.28
CA ALA A 481 -5.14 3.80 -13.32
C ALA A 481 -4.72 3.54 -11.86
N ALA A 482 -4.07 2.40 -11.61
CA ALA A 482 -3.58 2.01 -10.30
C ALA A 482 -2.33 1.12 -10.40
N LEU A 483 -1.62 0.99 -9.28
CA LEU A 483 -0.38 0.22 -9.19
C LEU A 483 -0.41 -0.68 -7.96
N PHE A 484 -0.05 -1.94 -8.11
CA PHE A 484 0.29 -2.77 -6.95
C PHE A 484 1.75 -2.52 -6.54
N PRO A 485 2.04 -2.47 -5.23
CA PRO A 485 3.41 -2.33 -4.74
C PRO A 485 4.26 -3.56 -5.10
N PRO A 486 5.60 -3.45 -5.05
CA PRO A 486 6.47 -4.62 -5.15
C PRO A 486 6.16 -5.64 -4.05
N ALA A 487 6.51 -6.90 -4.31
CA ALA A 487 6.22 -8.03 -3.44
C ALA A 487 4.72 -8.31 -3.20
N SER A 488 3.85 -7.86 -4.11
CA SER A 488 2.43 -8.18 -4.04
C SER A 488 2.20 -9.67 -4.29
N ARG A 489 1.27 -10.26 -3.54
CA ARG A 489 0.96 -11.69 -3.60
C ARG A 489 -0.45 -11.90 -4.12
N PHE A 490 -0.60 -12.88 -5.01
CA PHE A 490 -1.83 -13.16 -5.72
C PHE A 490 -2.17 -14.65 -5.64
N ALA A 491 -3.35 -14.97 -5.12
CA ALA A 491 -3.91 -16.31 -5.24
C ALA A 491 -4.61 -16.46 -6.59
N VAL A 492 -4.28 -17.50 -7.35
CA VAL A 492 -4.98 -17.85 -8.59
C VAL A 492 -6.31 -18.48 -8.21
N LEU A 493 -7.42 -17.84 -8.58
CA LEU A 493 -8.75 -18.35 -8.29
C LEU A 493 -9.27 -19.26 -9.41
N ALA A 494 -9.08 -18.85 -10.66
CA ALA A 494 -9.57 -19.56 -11.84
C ALA A 494 -8.81 -19.11 -13.10
N VAL A 495 -8.86 -19.94 -14.13
CA VAL A 495 -8.47 -19.58 -15.50
C VAL A 495 -9.64 -19.90 -16.42
N ASP A 496 -10.32 -18.86 -16.88
CA ASP A 496 -11.47 -18.99 -17.77
C ASP A 496 -10.96 -18.97 -19.22
N HIS A 497 -11.15 -20.08 -19.93
CA HIS A 497 -10.85 -20.19 -21.35
C HIS A 497 -12.12 -19.85 -22.14
N SER A 498 -12.01 -19.04 -23.20
CA SER A 498 -13.13 -18.84 -24.11
C SER A 498 -13.07 -19.85 -25.24
N ASN A 499 -14.24 -20.36 -25.65
CA ASN A 499 -14.38 -21.14 -26.87
C ASN A 499 -14.45 -20.24 -28.12
N ASP A 500 -14.70 -18.94 -27.93
CA ASP A 500 -14.69 -17.96 -29.00
C ASP A 500 -13.25 -17.52 -29.27
N PRO A 501 -12.71 -17.72 -30.50
CA PRO A 501 -11.37 -17.28 -30.85
C PRO A 501 -11.17 -15.76 -30.76
N ALA A 502 -12.25 -14.96 -30.73
CA ALA A 502 -12.17 -13.52 -30.55
C ALA A 502 -11.96 -13.09 -29.08
N ASP A 503 -12.22 -13.98 -28.12
CA ASP A 503 -12.10 -13.68 -26.69
C ASP A 503 -10.78 -14.23 -26.13
N VAL A 504 -9.99 -13.34 -25.51
CA VAL A 504 -8.74 -13.73 -24.87
C VAL A 504 -9.01 -14.52 -23.57
N PRO A 505 -8.19 -15.55 -23.25
CA PRO A 505 -8.26 -16.25 -21.97
C PRO A 505 -8.16 -15.27 -20.80
N ARG A 506 -8.87 -15.57 -19.71
CA ARG A 506 -8.91 -14.74 -18.50
C ARG A 506 -8.28 -15.47 -17.32
N VAL A 507 -7.33 -14.82 -16.65
CA VAL A 507 -6.75 -15.31 -15.39
C VAL A 507 -7.32 -14.49 -14.23
N LEU A 508 -8.04 -15.16 -13.32
CA LEU A 508 -8.70 -14.53 -12.19
C LEU A 508 -7.81 -14.66 -10.95
N LEU A 509 -7.29 -13.53 -10.46
CA LEU A 509 -6.37 -13.44 -9.33
C LEU A 509 -7.06 -12.74 -8.14
N CYS A 510 -6.70 -13.12 -6.92
CA CYS A 510 -7.06 -12.41 -5.70
C CYS A 510 -5.79 -11.87 -5.06
N ASP A 511 -5.72 -10.57 -4.85
CA ASP A 511 -4.73 -9.95 -3.98
C ASP A 511 -4.93 -10.45 -2.54
N ILE A 512 -3.87 -11.00 -1.93
CA ILE A 512 -3.89 -11.54 -0.56
C ILE A 512 -3.12 -10.67 0.43
N ALA A 513 -2.88 -9.39 0.12
CA ALA A 513 -2.21 -8.47 1.02
C ALA A 513 -2.81 -8.52 2.44
N GLY A 514 -1.99 -8.91 3.41
CA GLY A 514 -2.35 -9.00 4.83
C GLY A 514 -3.12 -10.26 5.26
N ALA A 515 -3.40 -11.21 4.36
CA ALA A 515 -3.95 -12.50 4.74
C ALA A 515 -2.82 -13.43 5.23
N ALA A 516 -2.76 -13.65 6.54
CA ALA A 516 -1.68 -14.36 7.21
C ALA A 516 -1.44 -15.81 6.74
N GLU A 517 -2.35 -16.43 5.98
CA GLU A 517 -2.29 -17.87 5.70
C GLU A 517 -2.53 -18.27 4.24
N GLY A 518 -2.52 -17.31 3.29
CA GLY A 518 -2.67 -17.64 1.86
C GLY A 518 -3.96 -18.40 1.50
N ARG A 519 -4.91 -18.51 2.41
CA ARG A 519 -6.16 -19.24 2.19
C ARG A 519 -7.16 -18.30 1.51
N PRO A 520 -7.70 -18.66 0.32
CA PRO A 520 -8.72 -17.86 -0.33
C PRO A 520 -9.93 -17.74 0.60
N ALA A 521 -10.50 -16.52 0.67
CA ALA A 521 -11.62 -16.22 1.56
C ALA A 521 -12.81 -17.17 1.29
N ALA A 522 -13.58 -17.49 2.33
CA ALA A 522 -14.81 -18.31 2.24
C ALA A 522 -15.87 -17.76 1.25
N ASN A 523 -15.66 -16.56 0.70
CA ASN A 523 -16.52 -15.89 -0.29
C ASN A 523 -15.94 -15.92 -1.72
N SER A 524 -15.04 -16.85 -2.04
CA SER A 524 -14.34 -16.93 -3.33
C SER A 524 -15.30 -17.05 -4.54
N GLU A 525 -16.40 -17.80 -4.43
CA GLU A 525 -17.36 -17.97 -5.53
C GLU A 525 -18.09 -16.67 -5.87
N ARG A 526 -18.57 -15.93 -4.85
CA ARG A 526 -19.21 -14.62 -5.06
C ARG A 526 -18.23 -13.60 -5.66
N MET A 527 -16.96 -13.66 -5.23
CA MET A 527 -15.90 -12.84 -5.77
C MET A 527 -15.65 -13.16 -7.26
N LEU A 528 -15.49 -14.44 -7.60
CA LEU A 528 -15.35 -14.92 -8.98
C LEU A 528 -16.50 -14.45 -9.87
N ASN A 529 -17.75 -14.60 -9.43
CA ASN A 529 -18.91 -14.17 -10.20
C ASN A 529 -18.91 -12.65 -10.45
N ARG A 530 -18.47 -11.84 -9.47
CA ARG A 530 -18.33 -10.38 -9.66
C ARG A 530 -17.21 -10.02 -10.62
N MET A 531 -16.08 -10.71 -10.56
CA MET A 531 -14.95 -10.49 -11.47
C MET A 531 -15.34 -10.82 -12.91
N ARG A 532 -16.05 -11.94 -13.12
CA ARG A 532 -16.60 -12.33 -14.43
C ARG A 532 -17.57 -11.28 -14.96
N ALA A 533 -18.53 -10.85 -14.14
CA ALA A 533 -19.48 -9.81 -14.52
C ALA A 533 -18.77 -8.48 -14.89
N ALA A 534 -17.84 -8.01 -14.05
CA ALA A 534 -17.09 -6.78 -14.30
C ALA A 534 -16.25 -6.83 -15.58
N SER A 535 -15.76 -8.01 -15.98
CA SER A 535 -15.02 -8.18 -17.24
C SER A 535 -15.91 -8.20 -18.50
N GLN A 536 -17.23 -8.34 -18.33
CA GLN A 536 -18.21 -8.29 -19.42
C GLN A 536 -18.77 -6.87 -19.63
N GLU A 537 -18.65 -5.98 -18.64
CA GLU A 537 -19.04 -4.58 -18.76
C GLU A 537 -18.19 -3.87 -19.82
N THR A 538 -18.77 -2.82 -20.43
CA THR A 538 -18.30 -2.12 -21.64
C THR A 538 -16.78 -2.05 -21.77
N ARG A 539 -16.26 -2.71 -22.80
CA ARG A 539 -14.84 -2.72 -23.16
C ARG A 539 -14.48 -1.41 -23.84
N GLU A 540 -13.67 -0.59 -23.18
CA GLU A 540 -13.01 0.52 -23.87
C GLU A 540 -11.88 -0.03 -24.75
N GLN A 541 -11.87 0.37 -26.03
CA GLN A 541 -10.75 0.12 -26.92
C GLN A 541 -9.66 1.16 -26.64
N ALA A 542 -8.53 0.73 -26.10
CA ALA A 542 -7.36 1.59 -25.99
C ALA A 542 -6.56 1.55 -27.31
N LEU A 543 -6.20 2.73 -27.81
CA LEU A 543 -5.32 2.87 -28.97
C LEU A 543 -3.87 2.54 -28.55
N ALA A 544 -3.32 1.47 -29.14
CA ALA A 544 -1.90 1.14 -29.27
C ALA A 544 -0.99 1.55 -28.09
N GLU A 545 -1.28 1.05 -26.89
CA GLU A 545 -0.39 1.25 -25.74
C GLU A 545 0.68 0.17 -25.63
N ALA A 546 1.88 0.61 -25.21
CA ALA A 546 2.99 -0.28 -24.93
C ALA A 546 2.67 -1.18 -23.73
N TYR A 547 2.71 -2.49 -23.96
CA TYR A 547 2.57 -3.48 -22.89
C TYR A 547 3.66 -3.29 -21.85
N VAL A 548 3.24 -3.17 -20.60
CA VAL A 548 4.15 -3.38 -19.49
C VAL A 548 4.42 -4.88 -19.40
N SER A 549 5.63 -5.28 -19.80
CA SER A 549 6.03 -6.68 -19.90
C SER A 549 5.82 -7.47 -18.59
N GLY A 550 5.59 -8.77 -18.71
CA GLY A 550 5.62 -9.76 -17.62
C GLY A 550 4.25 -10.21 -17.11
N ALA A 551 4.17 -11.53 -16.88
CA ALA A 551 3.02 -12.22 -16.31
C ALA A 551 3.06 -12.07 -14.77
N PRO A 552 1.97 -11.65 -14.09
CA PRO A 552 1.95 -11.47 -12.65
C PRO A 552 2.48 -12.71 -11.90
N GLY A 553 3.59 -12.52 -11.19
CA GLY A 553 4.23 -13.49 -10.32
C GLY A 553 4.91 -14.68 -11.02
N LEU A 554 5.12 -14.61 -12.33
CA LEU A 554 5.92 -15.58 -13.09
C LEU A 554 7.08 -14.87 -13.82
N ASP A 555 8.21 -15.55 -13.94
CA ASP A 555 9.35 -15.10 -14.73
C ASP A 555 9.14 -15.26 -16.24
N GLU A 556 10.15 -14.87 -17.02
CA GLU A 556 10.15 -14.96 -18.49
C GLU A 556 10.05 -16.41 -19.01
N THR A 557 10.33 -17.40 -18.16
CA THR A 557 10.21 -18.83 -18.48
C THR A 557 8.89 -19.44 -18.00
N GLY A 558 8.01 -18.65 -17.37
CA GLY A 558 6.75 -19.10 -16.80
C GLY A 558 6.88 -19.84 -15.46
N HIS A 559 8.04 -19.78 -14.82
CA HIS A 559 8.22 -20.28 -13.47
C HIS A 559 7.87 -19.19 -12.44
N PRO A 560 7.24 -19.53 -11.30
CA PRO A 560 7.03 -18.52 -10.27
C PRO A 560 8.34 -18.02 -9.69
N TYR A 561 8.35 -16.73 -9.38
CA TYR A 561 9.41 -16.18 -8.56
C TYR A 561 9.42 -16.87 -7.19
N ARG A 562 10.60 -17.33 -6.78
CA ARG A 562 10.81 -17.81 -5.42
C ARG A 562 11.05 -16.59 -4.55
N GLU A 563 10.17 -16.36 -3.58
CA GLU A 563 10.52 -15.53 -2.44
C GLU A 563 11.80 -16.13 -1.86
N ARG A 564 12.79 -15.28 -1.58
CA ARG A 564 13.97 -15.75 -0.85
C ARG A 564 13.42 -16.27 0.45
N GLU A 565 13.37 -17.60 0.62
CA GLU A 565 13.18 -18.18 1.95
C GLU A 565 14.14 -17.41 2.81
N SER A 566 13.59 -16.74 3.82
CA SER A 566 14.41 -15.95 4.72
C SER A 566 15.36 -16.97 5.32
N ASP A 567 16.58 -17.03 4.78
CA ASP A 567 17.67 -17.79 5.36
C ASP A 567 17.83 -17.15 6.74
N GLU A 568 17.11 -17.72 7.71
CA GLU A 568 17.18 -17.36 9.11
C GLU A 568 18.65 -17.57 9.51
N PRO A 569 19.38 -16.52 9.89
CA PRO A 569 20.77 -16.65 10.31
C PRO A 569 20.91 -17.39 11.64
#